data_AF-A0A7X9RLK3-F1
#
_entry.id   AF-A0A7X9RLK3-F1
#
_cell.length_a   1.000
_cell.length_b   1.000
_cell.length_c   1.000
_cell.angle_alpha   90.00
_cell.angle_beta   90.00
_cell.angle_gamma   90.00
#
_symmetry.space_group_name_H-M   'P 1'
#
loop_
_entity.id
_entity.type
_entity.pdbx_description
1 polymer ?
#
loop_
_entity_poly.entity_id
_entity_poly.type
_entity_poly.pdbx_seq_one_letter_code
_entity_poly.pdbx_strand_id
1 'polypeptide(L)'
;MELTLKIQESTAQIQTPDQKLTIQFLPIFEAVQADVVQLYTDKKGKWHLMTEALPEEMHRCLAIQLQEAEMEIFRRVIANEFFKGEYAIPAHYQKEYQPIVEQITAILRPFAIQFDTKPKRPGQKAQHRFKKEFATIPFYVDDFNSKATIYWQKRNEFRILAGATLVPEAPLNKDGSLGFGARFALTLRQEQADKIKDNVTTEDIILKSVNEVGHFLYFAGTNSWLVLKDENGKTIDEYSVVK
;
A
#
# COMPACT_ATOMS: atom_id res chain seq x y z
N MET A 1 -13.44 -26.34 -15.39
CA MET A 1 -12.10 -26.62 -15.91
C MET A 1 -11.86 -28.10 -15.75
N GLU A 2 -11.67 -28.81 -16.85
CA GLU A 2 -11.26 -30.22 -16.80
C GLU A 2 -9.75 -30.27 -16.53
N LEU A 3 -9.31 -31.17 -15.66
CA LEU A 3 -7.91 -31.34 -15.28
C LEU A 3 -7.57 -32.82 -15.33
N THR A 4 -6.34 -33.14 -15.72
CA THR A 4 -5.83 -34.51 -15.61
C THR A 4 -5.11 -34.65 -14.28
N LEU A 5 -5.60 -35.55 -13.42
CA LEU A 5 -4.95 -35.93 -12.16
C LEU A 5 -4.35 -37.33 -12.29
N LYS A 6 -3.04 -37.45 -12.10
CA LYS A 6 -2.31 -38.72 -12.02
C LYS A 6 -1.79 -38.88 -10.60
N ILE A 7 -2.08 -40.00 -9.95
CA ILE A 7 -1.61 -40.31 -8.59
C ILE A 7 -0.74 -41.56 -8.67
N GLN A 8 0.46 -41.50 -8.12
CA GLN A 8 1.41 -42.61 -8.08
C GLN A 8 2.10 -42.62 -6.72
N GLU A 9 1.87 -43.68 -5.95
CA GLU A 9 2.42 -43.86 -4.60
C GLU A 9 2.20 -42.63 -3.71
N SER A 10 3.27 -41.93 -3.32
CA SER A 10 3.27 -40.72 -2.50
C SER A 10 3.28 -39.42 -3.30
N THR A 11 3.04 -39.48 -4.61
CA THR A 11 3.06 -38.32 -5.51
C THR A 11 1.73 -38.15 -6.24
N ALA A 12 1.42 -36.90 -6.57
CA ALA A 12 0.28 -36.58 -7.42
C ALA A 12 0.66 -35.47 -8.40
N GLN A 13 0.24 -35.60 -9.65
CA GLN A 13 0.45 -34.61 -10.70
C GLN A 13 -0.89 -34.16 -11.25
N ILE A 14 -1.07 -32.85 -11.32
CA ILE A 14 -2.20 -32.18 -11.96
C ILE A 14 -1.68 -31.45 -13.18
N GLN A 15 -2.34 -31.63 -14.32
CA GLN A 15 -2.00 -30.97 -15.56
C GLN A 15 -3.24 -30.34 -16.19
N THR A 16 -3.07 -29.13 -16.73
CA THR A 16 -4.12 -28.45 -17.51
C THR A 16 -4.30 -29.11 -18.88
N PRO A 17 -5.48 -28.99 -19.52
CA PRO A 17 -5.76 -29.65 -20.81
C PRO A 17 -4.81 -29.21 -21.93
N ASP A 18 -4.37 -27.95 -21.90
CA ASP A 18 -3.41 -27.38 -22.84
C ASP A 18 -1.95 -27.71 -22.50
N GLN A 19 -1.73 -28.49 -21.42
CA GLN A 19 -0.43 -28.94 -20.92
C GLN A 19 0.53 -27.83 -20.47
N LYS A 20 0.09 -26.56 -20.48
CA LYS A 20 0.93 -25.41 -20.16
C LYS A 20 1.28 -25.29 -18.69
N LEU A 21 0.40 -25.75 -17.79
CA LEU A 21 0.61 -25.71 -16.35
C LEU A 21 0.58 -27.12 -15.78
N THR A 22 1.66 -27.46 -15.07
CA THR A 22 1.78 -28.70 -14.32
C THR A 22 2.05 -28.38 -12.85
N ILE A 23 1.28 -29.01 -11.96
CA ILE A 23 1.46 -28.93 -10.50
C ILE A 23 1.72 -30.34 -9.98
N GLN A 24 2.83 -30.54 -9.29
CA GLN A 24 3.19 -31.82 -8.70
C GLN A 24 3.29 -31.72 -7.17
N PHE A 25 2.68 -32.67 -6.50
CA PHE A 25 2.81 -32.93 -5.08
C PHE A 25 3.89 -33.99 -4.89
N LEU A 26 4.89 -33.64 -4.09
CA LEU A 26 6.06 -34.46 -3.85
C LEU A 26 6.27 -34.62 -2.33
N PRO A 27 6.84 -35.75 -1.88
CA PRO A 27 7.20 -35.93 -0.47
C PRO A 27 8.35 -35.00 -0.06
N ILE A 28 9.39 -34.90 -0.91
CA ILE A 28 10.59 -34.08 -0.70
C ILE A 28 11.12 -33.56 -2.05
N PHE A 29 12.02 -32.57 -1.99
CA PHE A 29 12.82 -32.15 -3.14
C PHE A 29 14.26 -32.65 -2.99
N GLU A 30 14.84 -33.17 -4.08
CA GLU A 30 16.24 -33.63 -4.12
C GLU A 30 17.22 -32.51 -4.49
N ALA A 31 16.74 -31.49 -5.22
CA ALA A 31 17.53 -30.33 -5.63
C ALA A 31 16.64 -29.11 -5.84
N VAL A 32 17.24 -27.92 -5.73
CA VAL A 32 16.61 -26.67 -6.17
C VAL A 32 16.70 -26.58 -7.69
N GLN A 33 15.56 -26.40 -8.35
CA GLN A 33 15.45 -26.33 -9.80
C GLN A 33 15.11 -24.90 -10.23
N ALA A 34 15.80 -24.38 -11.24
CA ALA A 34 15.61 -23.00 -11.71
C ALA A 34 14.38 -22.84 -12.61
N ASP A 35 14.04 -23.89 -13.34
CA ASP A 35 12.94 -23.99 -14.29
C ASP A 35 11.61 -24.41 -13.66
N VAL A 36 11.57 -24.51 -12.33
CA VAL A 36 10.39 -24.91 -11.56
C VAL A 36 10.23 -23.98 -10.36
N VAL A 37 9.00 -23.60 -10.04
CA VAL A 37 8.68 -22.92 -8.78
C VAL A 37 8.42 -23.99 -7.74
N GLN A 38 9.33 -24.11 -6.77
CA GLN A 38 9.25 -25.10 -5.71
C GLN A 38 8.77 -24.44 -4.42
N LEU A 39 7.70 -24.98 -3.82
CA LEU A 39 7.17 -24.55 -2.53
C LEU A 39 7.24 -25.72 -1.55
N TYR A 40 7.50 -25.44 -0.28
CA TYR A 40 7.51 -26.44 0.77
C TYR A 40 6.78 -25.94 2.02
N THR A 41 6.37 -26.86 2.89
CA THR A 41 5.88 -26.53 4.22
C THR A 41 6.91 -26.83 5.31
N ASP A 42 7.00 -25.93 6.29
CA ASP A 42 7.72 -26.19 7.54
C ASP A 42 6.93 -27.11 8.47
N LYS A 43 7.52 -27.47 9.62
CA LYS A 43 6.89 -28.29 10.66
C LYS A 43 5.58 -27.75 11.24
N LYS A 44 5.28 -26.47 11.04
CA LYS A 44 4.02 -25.83 11.45
C LYS A 44 2.99 -25.83 10.33
N GLY A 45 3.30 -26.41 9.18
CA GLY A 45 2.44 -26.44 8.01
C GLY A 45 2.40 -25.12 7.24
N LYS A 46 3.30 -24.17 7.53
CA LYS A 46 3.36 -22.89 6.81
C LYS A 46 4.11 -23.08 5.49
N TRP A 47 3.52 -22.59 4.40
CA TRP A 47 4.14 -22.62 3.07
C TRP A 47 5.26 -21.58 2.93
N HIS A 48 6.30 -21.97 2.21
CA HIS A 48 7.47 -21.17 1.87
C HIS A 48 7.85 -21.38 0.40
N LEU A 49 8.38 -20.32 -0.23
CA LEU A 49 8.98 -20.39 -1.56
C LEU A 49 10.46 -20.79 -1.46
N MET A 50 10.87 -21.77 -2.24
CA MET A 50 12.27 -22.19 -2.37
C MET A 50 13.08 -21.09 -3.07
N THR A 51 14.19 -20.67 -2.48
CA THR A 51 15.04 -19.62 -3.04
C THR A 51 16.34 -20.20 -3.61
N GLU A 52 17.25 -20.68 -2.75
CA GLU A 52 18.62 -21.00 -3.14
C GLU A 52 19.13 -22.34 -2.60
N ALA A 53 18.68 -22.79 -1.44
CA ALA A 53 19.09 -24.05 -0.83
C ALA A 53 17.89 -24.84 -0.31
N LEU A 54 18.03 -26.17 -0.32
CA LEU A 54 17.05 -27.04 0.31
C LEU A 54 17.06 -26.81 1.83
N PRO A 55 15.88 -26.66 2.46
CA PRO A 55 15.79 -26.58 3.91
C PRO A 55 16.10 -27.96 4.53
N GLU A 56 16.56 -27.96 5.79
CA GLU A 56 16.85 -29.19 6.53
C GLU A 56 15.60 -30.08 6.73
N GLU A 57 14.42 -29.46 6.84
CA GLU A 57 13.15 -30.16 7.00
C GLU A 57 12.10 -29.65 6.00
N MET A 58 11.43 -30.60 5.33
CA MET A 58 10.29 -30.37 4.43
C MET A 58 9.19 -31.36 4.77
N HIS A 59 7.94 -30.89 4.87
CA HIS A 59 6.82 -31.75 5.26
C HIS A 59 5.87 -32.04 4.09
N ARG A 60 5.66 -31.07 3.21
CA ARG A 60 4.90 -31.20 1.97
C ARG A 60 5.58 -30.36 0.92
N CYS A 61 5.76 -30.90 -0.27
CA CYS A 61 6.40 -30.19 -1.38
C CYS A 61 5.41 -30.04 -2.55
N LEU A 62 5.47 -28.87 -3.18
CA LEU A 62 4.67 -28.52 -4.35
C LEU A 62 5.59 -27.94 -5.42
N ALA A 63 5.64 -28.58 -6.59
CA ALA A 63 6.35 -28.10 -7.76
C ALA A 63 5.34 -27.51 -8.75
N ILE A 64 5.59 -26.29 -9.22
CA ILE A 64 4.76 -25.61 -10.22
C ILE A 64 5.63 -25.32 -11.43
N GLN A 65 5.26 -25.90 -12.57
CA GLN A 65 5.98 -25.75 -13.83
C GLN A 65 5.06 -25.13 -14.88
N LEU A 66 5.59 -24.15 -15.60
CA LEU A 66 4.95 -23.54 -16.76
C LEU A 66 5.77 -23.79 -18.01
N GLN A 67 5.10 -24.17 -19.10
CA GLN A 67 5.71 -24.26 -20.42
C GLN A 67 5.93 -22.86 -21.01
N GLU A 68 7.08 -22.65 -21.66
CA GLU A 68 7.40 -21.40 -22.39
C GLU A 68 7.34 -20.11 -21.55
N ALA A 69 7.58 -20.22 -20.24
CA ALA A 69 7.56 -19.08 -19.33
C ALA A 69 8.98 -18.62 -18.95
N GLU A 70 9.13 -17.32 -18.70
CA GLU A 70 10.30 -16.77 -18.02
C GLU A 70 10.22 -17.11 -16.53
N MET A 71 10.73 -18.30 -16.17
CA MET A 71 10.55 -18.89 -14.84
C MET A 71 11.07 -18.02 -13.69
N GLU A 72 12.08 -17.18 -13.93
CA GLU A 72 12.54 -16.21 -12.93
C GLU A 72 11.48 -15.12 -12.66
N ILE A 73 10.88 -14.57 -13.71
CA ILE A 73 9.80 -13.58 -13.58
C ILE A 73 8.58 -14.22 -12.95
N PHE A 74 8.22 -15.43 -13.39
CA PHE A 74 7.10 -16.16 -12.81
C PHE A 74 7.33 -16.46 -11.32
N ARG A 75 8.55 -16.87 -10.91
CA ARG A 75 8.91 -17.05 -9.51
C ARG A 75 8.73 -15.76 -8.71
N ARG A 76 9.11 -14.61 -9.25
CA ARG A 76 8.88 -13.29 -8.63
C ARG A 76 7.39 -12.96 -8.52
N VAL A 77 6.57 -13.30 -9.52
CA VAL A 77 5.11 -13.15 -9.46
C VAL A 77 4.54 -13.99 -8.33
N ILE A 78 4.87 -15.28 -8.26
CA ILE A 78 4.43 -16.16 -7.18
C ILE A 78 4.87 -15.63 -5.82
N ALA A 79 6.13 -15.17 -5.70
CA ALA A 79 6.64 -14.56 -4.49
C ALA A 79 5.84 -13.32 -4.05
N ASN A 80 5.40 -12.49 -4.99
CA ASN A 80 4.63 -11.29 -4.71
C ASN A 80 3.15 -11.57 -4.41
N GLU A 81 2.55 -12.58 -5.05
CA GLU A 81 1.12 -12.89 -4.95
C GLU A 81 0.80 -13.80 -3.76
N PHE A 82 1.57 -14.88 -3.59
CA PHE A 82 1.33 -15.90 -2.55
C PHE A 82 2.14 -15.66 -1.28
N PHE A 83 3.13 -14.77 -1.35
CA PHE A 83 4.00 -14.45 -0.23
C PHE A 83 4.18 -12.93 -0.13
N LYS A 84 4.92 -12.47 0.89
CA LYS A 84 5.21 -11.05 1.10
C LYS A 84 6.39 -10.55 0.25
N GLY A 85 6.52 -11.04 -0.98
CA GLY A 85 7.54 -10.59 -1.93
C GLY A 85 7.37 -9.12 -2.33
N GLU A 86 8.48 -8.45 -2.61
CA GLU A 86 8.52 -7.06 -3.06
C GLU A 86 9.34 -6.88 -4.34
N TYR A 87 9.33 -7.91 -5.20
CA TYR A 87 10.07 -7.89 -6.45
C TYR A 87 9.44 -6.90 -7.43
N ALA A 88 10.27 -6.13 -8.14
CA ALA A 88 9.82 -5.30 -9.25
C ALA A 88 9.49 -6.20 -10.45
N ILE A 89 8.26 -6.09 -10.97
CA ILE A 89 7.77 -6.87 -12.12
C ILE A 89 7.17 -5.90 -13.13
N PRO A 90 7.61 -5.90 -14.41
CA PRO A 90 7.00 -5.08 -15.45
C PRO A 90 5.49 -5.32 -15.59
N ALA A 91 4.74 -4.28 -15.93
CA ALA A 91 3.27 -4.32 -15.92
C ALA A 91 2.66 -5.33 -16.93
N HIS A 92 3.35 -5.63 -18.03
CA HIS A 92 2.87 -6.62 -19.01
C HIS A 92 2.93 -8.03 -18.44
N TYR A 93 4.03 -8.43 -17.79
CA TYR A 93 4.13 -9.72 -17.10
C TYR A 93 3.12 -9.86 -15.97
N GLN A 94 2.83 -8.79 -15.22
CA GLN A 94 1.77 -8.84 -14.20
C GLN A 94 0.41 -9.23 -14.82
N LYS A 95 0.05 -8.61 -15.95
CA LYS A 95 -1.20 -8.94 -16.65
C LYS A 95 -1.20 -10.33 -17.25
N GLU A 96 -0.05 -10.77 -17.76
CA GLU A 96 0.14 -12.07 -18.40
C GLU A 96 0.03 -13.23 -17.40
N TYR A 97 0.67 -13.11 -16.23
CA TYR A 97 0.69 -14.18 -15.23
C TYR A 97 -0.53 -14.15 -14.28
N GLN A 98 -1.31 -13.07 -14.24
CA GLN A 98 -2.48 -12.98 -13.35
C GLN A 98 -3.50 -14.11 -13.55
N PRO A 99 -3.94 -14.45 -14.79
CA PRO A 99 -4.85 -15.58 -15.01
C PRO A 99 -4.24 -16.92 -14.57
N ILE A 100 -2.92 -17.07 -14.69
CA ILE A 100 -2.21 -18.29 -14.29
C ILE A 100 -2.19 -18.42 -12.76
N VAL A 101 -1.94 -17.33 -12.04
CA VAL A 101 -2.02 -17.26 -10.56
C VAL A 101 -3.42 -17.62 -10.07
N GLU A 102 -4.46 -17.10 -10.73
CA GLU A 102 -5.86 -17.42 -10.44
C GLU A 102 -6.17 -18.91 -10.69
N GLN A 103 -5.65 -19.47 -11.80
CA GLN A 103 -5.79 -20.87 -12.13
C GLN A 103 -5.11 -21.78 -11.10
N ILE A 104 -3.87 -21.46 -10.69
CA ILE A 104 -3.15 -22.20 -9.64
C ILE A 104 -3.94 -22.16 -8.33
N THR A 105 -4.43 -20.98 -7.94
CA THR A 105 -5.25 -20.82 -6.73
C THR A 105 -6.52 -21.67 -6.79
N ALA A 106 -7.18 -21.72 -7.95
CA ALA A 106 -8.36 -22.55 -8.16
C ALA A 106 -8.05 -24.05 -8.10
N ILE A 107 -6.90 -24.49 -8.63
CA ILE A 107 -6.46 -25.89 -8.59
C ILE A 107 -6.12 -26.32 -7.16
N LEU A 108 -5.50 -25.45 -6.36
CA LEU A 108 -5.02 -25.78 -5.02
C LEU A 108 -6.13 -25.71 -3.95
N ARG A 109 -7.19 -24.94 -4.19
CA ARG A 109 -8.30 -24.75 -3.25
C ARG A 109 -8.98 -26.06 -2.81
N PRO A 110 -9.31 -27.03 -3.69
CA PRO A 110 -9.85 -28.34 -3.29
C PRO A 110 -8.93 -29.15 -2.37
N PHE A 111 -7.62 -28.91 -2.40
CA PHE A 111 -6.63 -29.56 -1.53
C PHE A 111 -6.42 -28.82 -0.20
N ALA A 112 -7.29 -27.85 0.11
CA ALA A 112 -7.19 -26.98 1.28
C ALA A 112 -5.85 -26.23 1.38
N ILE A 113 -5.20 -25.98 0.23
CA ILE A 113 -3.99 -25.17 0.14
C ILE A 113 -4.42 -23.77 -0.26
N GLN A 114 -4.19 -22.84 0.65
CA GLN A 114 -4.44 -21.41 0.45
C GLN A 114 -3.20 -20.67 0.91
N PHE A 115 -2.73 -19.74 0.08
CA PHE A 115 -1.63 -18.88 0.42
C PHE A 115 -2.17 -17.57 0.99
N ASP A 116 -1.40 -16.97 1.90
CA ASP A 116 -1.68 -15.63 2.40
C ASP A 116 -1.48 -14.65 1.24
N THR A 117 -2.54 -14.41 0.46
CA THR A 117 -2.53 -13.39 -0.58
C THR A 117 -2.06 -12.10 0.05
N LYS A 118 -1.11 -11.40 -0.57
CA LYS A 118 -0.68 -10.08 -0.11
C LYS A 118 -1.93 -9.26 0.21
N PRO A 119 -2.06 -8.65 1.40
CA PRO A 119 -3.18 -7.76 1.65
C PRO A 119 -3.23 -6.78 0.47
N LYS A 120 -4.41 -6.66 -0.17
CA LYS A 120 -4.61 -5.76 -1.31
C LYS A 120 -3.84 -4.49 -0.98
N ARG A 121 -2.95 -4.06 -1.90
CA ARG A 121 -2.21 -2.80 -1.73
C ARG A 121 -3.19 -1.80 -1.17
N PRO A 122 -2.89 -1.12 -0.04
CA PRO A 122 -3.81 -0.12 0.51
C PRO A 122 -4.26 0.71 -0.67
N GLY A 123 -5.59 0.75 -0.91
CA GLY A 123 -6.15 1.28 -2.14
C GLY A 123 -5.44 2.57 -2.51
N GLN A 124 -5.16 2.79 -3.81
CA GLN A 124 -4.48 4.01 -4.26
C GLN A 124 -5.05 5.18 -3.46
N LYS A 125 -4.19 5.82 -2.66
CA LYS A 125 -4.60 6.95 -1.83
C LYS A 125 -5.43 7.86 -2.73
N ALA A 126 -6.59 8.28 -2.24
CA ALA A 126 -7.48 9.18 -2.96
C ALA A 126 -6.63 10.27 -3.64
N GLN A 127 -6.75 10.38 -4.96
CA GLN A 127 -6.04 11.41 -5.71
C GLN A 127 -6.90 12.66 -5.73
N HIS A 128 -6.30 13.80 -5.42
CA HIS A 128 -7.00 15.08 -5.42
C HIS A 128 -6.50 15.95 -6.56
N ARG A 129 -7.41 16.59 -7.29
CA ARG A 129 -7.09 17.47 -8.41
C ARG A 129 -7.66 18.86 -8.18
N PHE A 130 -6.78 19.85 -8.19
CA PHE A 130 -7.17 21.26 -8.19
C PHE A 130 -7.98 21.61 -9.43
N LYS A 131 -9.03 22.42 -9.25
CA LYS A 131 -9.76 23.13 -10.32
C LYS A 131 -9.79 24.61 -9.98
N LYS A 132 -9.74 25.46 -11.01
CA LYS A 132 -9.68 26.94 -10.86
C LYS A 132 -10.83 27.50 -10.01
N GLU A 133 -12.00 26.87 -10.08
CA GLU A 133 -13.20 27.22 -9.30
C GLU A 133 -12.97 27.12 -7.77
N PHE A 134 -12.04 26.28 -7.32
CA PHE A 134 -11.76 26.10 -5.89
C PHE A 134 -10.99 27.27 -5.29
N ALA A 135 -10.32 28.08 -6.12
CA ALA A 135 -9.48 29.19 -5.66
C ALA A 135 -10.25 30.28 -4.93
N THR A 136 -11.56 30.38 -5.16
CA THR A 136 -12.45 31.36 -4.54
C THR A 136 -13.27 30.79 -3.38
N ILE A 137 -13.20 29.48 -3.12
CA ILE A 137 -13.94 28.83 -2.05
C ILE A 137 -13.13 28.94 -0.76
N PRO A 138 -13.65 29.60 0.30
CA PRO A 138 -13.04 29.55 1.60
C PRO A 138 -13.29 28.20 2.24
N PHE A 139 -12.24 27.58 2.75
CA PHE A 139 -12.32 26.41 3.62
C PHE A 139 -11.94 26.80 5.04
N TYR A 140 -12.65 26.25 6.01
CA TYR A 140 -12.54 26.59 7.41
C TYR A 140 -12.08 25.38 8.22
N VAL A 141 -11.35 25.66 9.30
CA VAL A 141 -11.17 24.76 10.43
C VAL A 141 -11.49 25.52 11.70
N ASP A 142 -12.21 24.88 12.60
CA ASP A 142 -12.50 25.33 13.97
C ASP A 142 -12.61 24.08 14.84
N ASP A 143 -11.47 23.39 14.99
CA ASP A 143 -11.35 22.10 15.68
C ASP A 143 -9.92 21.96 16.23
N PHE A 144 -9.70 21.04 17.16
CA PHE A 144 -8.39 20.75 17.77
C PHE A 144 -7.76 21.96 18.49
N ASN A 145 -8.54 22.96 18.90
CA ASN A 145 -8.06 24.28 19.36
C ASN A 145 -7.29 25.07 18.29
N SER A 146 -7.57 24.81 17.02
CA SER A 146 -7.07 25.59 15.89
C SER A 146 -8.24 26.17 15.10
N LYS A 147 -8.06 27.42 14.65
CA LYS A 147 -9.06 28.12 13.86
C LYS A 147 -8.42 28.86 12.71
N ALA A 148 -8.89 28.64 11.48
CA ALA A 148 -8.33 29.30 10.31
C ALA A 148 -9.30 29.33 9.12
N THR A 149 -9.05 30.28 8.22
CA THR A 149 -9.65 30.34 6.88
C THR A 149 -8.55 30.09 5.84
N ILE A 150 -8.77 29.15 4.93
CA ILE A 150 -7.80 28.63 3.98
C ILE A 150 -8.38 28.70 2.56
N TYR A 151 -7.55 29.11 1.60
CA TYR A 151 -7.86 29.05 0.17
C TYR A 151 -6.86 28.14 -0.55
N TRP A 152 -7.35 27.22 -1.38
CA TRP A 152 -6.51 26.48 -2.31
C TRP A 152 -6.38 27.28 -3.62
N GLN A 153 -5.40 28.17 -3.70
CA GLN A 153 -5.32 29.17 -4.78
C GLN A 153 -4.85 28.58 -6.11
N LYS A 154 -3.90 27.65 -6.05
CA LYS A 154 -3.32 26.95 -7.20
C LYS A 154 -2.97 25.53 -6.80
N ARG A 155 -2.67 24.67 -7.79
CA ARG A 155 -2.33 23.25 -7.59
C ARG A 155 -1.42 22.98 -6.36
N ASN A 156 -0.37 23.78 -6.18
CA ASN A 156 0.60 23.65 -5.09
C ASN A 156 0.67 24.92 -4.21
N GLU A 157 -0.44 25.61 -4.01
CA GLU A 157 -0.47 26.88 -3.27
C GLU A 157 -1.75 26.96 -2.42
N PHE A 158 -1.58 26.83 -1.12
CA PHE A 158 -2.59 27.03 -0.09
C PHE A 158 -2.26 28.29 0.68
N ARG A 159 -3.24 29.17 0.83
CA ARG A 159 -3.12 30.39 1.61
C ARG A 159 -3.99 30.31 2.84
N ILE A 160 -3.35 30.35 3.99
CA ILE A 160 -4.00 30.53 5.29
C ILE A 160 -4.06 32.04 5.53
N LEU A 161 -5.25 32.59 5.78
CA LEU A 161 -5.39 34.01 6.09
C LEU A 161 -4.74 34.37 7.43
N ALA A 162 -4.24 35.60 7.54
CA ALA A 162 -3.82 36.20 8.80
C ALA A 162 -4.91 36.07 9.89
N GLY A 163 -4.49 35.93 11.15
CA GLY A 163 -5.37 35.70 12.29
C GLY A 163 -5.69 34.22 12.56
N ALA A 164 -5.02 33.29 11.88
CA ALA A 164 -5.19 31.86 12.13
C ALA A 164 -4.60 31.48 13.50
N THR A 165 -5.38 30.76 14.31
CA THR A 165 -4.97 30.22 15.61
C THR A 165 -4.37 28.83 15.44
N LEU A 166 -3.15 28.65 15.91
CA LEU A 166 -2.38 27.41 15.85
C LEU A 166 -2.52 26.64 17.16
N VAL A 167 -2.53 25.31 17.09
CA VAL A 167 -2.42 24.48 18.30
C VAL A 167 -1.10 24.80 18.99
N PRO A 168 -1.07 25.14 20.29
CA PRO A 168 0.13 25.66 20.94
C PRO A 168 1.20 24.57 21.15
N GLU A 169 0.79 23.37 21.57
CA GLU A 169 1.71 22.31 21.98
C GLU A 169 1.69 21.14 21.01
N ALA A 170 2.88 20.65 20.65
CA ALA A 170 3.04 19.46 19.84
C ALA A 170 2.66 18.20 20.64
N PRO A 171 1.90 17.25 20.05
CA PRO A 171 1.63 15.98 20.71
C PRO A 171 2.91 15.15 20.87
N LEU A 172 3.08 14.57 22.05
CA LEU A 172 4.19 13.68 22.37
C LEU A 172 3.82 12.21 22.12
N ASN A 173 4.81 11.41 21.73
CA ASN A 173 4.72 9.96 21.72
C ASN A 173 4.60 9.42 23.15
N LYS A 174 4.24 8.13 23.29
CA LYS A 174 4.14 7.45 24.60
C LYS A 174 5.43 7.50 25.43
N ASP A 175 6.58 7.60 24.77
CA ASP A 175 7.90 7.71 25.39
C ASP A 175 8.32 9.16 25.73
N GLY A 176 7.41 10.14 25.53
CA GLY A 176 7.68 11.57 25.73
C GLY A 176 8.46 12.23 24.60
N SER A 177 8.83 11.51 23.55
CA SER A 177 9.54 12.07 22.40
C SER A 177 8.60 12.75 21.40
N LEU A 178 9.13 13.68 20.59
CA LEU A 178 8.40 14.23 19.46
C LEU A 178 8.39 13.24 18.28
N GLY A 179 7.20 12.91 17.78
CA GLY A 179 7.03 12.16 16.54
C GLY A 179 7.44 12.96 15.30
N PHE A 180 7.60 12.28 14.16
CA PHE A 180 8.06 12.91 12.90
C PHE A 180 7.15 14.07 12.45
N GLY A 181 5.83 13.87 12.46
CA GLY A 181 4.87 14.90 12.07
C GLY A 181 4.96 16.15 12.95
N ALA A 182 5.12 15.96 14.26
CA ALA A 182 5.29 17.07 15.20
C ALA A 182 6.59 17.86 14.91
N ARG A 183 7.71 17.17 14.65
CA ARG A 183 8.98 17.82 14.28
C ARG A 183 8.85 18.61 12.98
N PHE A 184 8.22 18.03 11.96
CA PHE A 184 8.01 18.68 10.67
C PHE A 184 7.14 19.94 10.81
N ALA A 185 6.06 19.87 11.57
CA ALA A 185 5.21 21.02 11.88
C ALA A 185 5.97 22.15 12.59
N LEU A 186 6.83 21.82 13.56
CA LEU A 186 7.67 22.80 14.24
C LEU A 186 8.66 23.46 13.28
N THR A 187 9.26 22.70 12.35
CA THR A 187 10.10 23.27 11.30
C THR A 187 9.31 24.23 10.42
N LEU A 188 8.11 23.87 9.96
CA LEU A 188 7.27 24.77 9.16
C LEU A 188 6.93 26.07 9.91
N ARG A 189 6.65 25.99 11.22
CA ARG A 189 6.39 27.18 12.04
C ARG A 189 7.64 28.02 12.24
N GLN A 190 8.79 27.39 12.42
CA GLN A 190 10.08 28.09 12.54
C GLN A 190 10.42 28.86 11.26
N GLU A 191 10.13 28.28 10.08
CA GLU A 191 10.29 28.94 8.78
C GLU A 191 9.36 30.16 8.59
N GLN A 192 8.30 30.28 9.40
CA GLN A 192 7.34 31.39 9.39
C GLN A 192 7.31 32.14 10.73
N ALA A 193 8.38 32.05 11.54
CA ALA A 193 8.37 32.54 12.91
C ALA A 193 8.13 34.05 13.01
N ASP A 194 8.58 34.82 12.02
CA ASP A 194 8.34 36.25 11.86
C ASP A 194 6.86 36.61 11.69
N LYS A 195 6.03 35.64 11.26
CA LYS A 195 4.60 35.79 11.01
C LYS A 195 3.72 35.13 12.06
N ILE A 196 4.30 34.69 13.18
CA ILE A 196 3.58 34.02 14.26
C ILE A 196 3.85 34.75 15.57
N LYS A 197 2.80 35.18 16.25
CA LYS A 197 2.86 35.77 17.58
C LYS A 197 1.80 35.14 18.47
N ASP A 198 2.20 34.65 19.64
CA ASP A 198 1.30 34.04 20.63
C ASP A 198 0.40 32.92 20.04
N ASN A 199 0.98 32.09 19.16
CA ASN A 199 0.28 31.05 18.39
C ASN A 199 -0.81 31.55 17.44
N VAL A 200 -0.76 32.82 17.05
CA VAL A 200 -1.64 33.43 16.04
C VAL A 200 -0.81 33.94 14.87
N THR A 201 -1.25 33.69 13.64
CA THR A 201 -0.56 34.25 12.46
C THR A 201 -0.84 35.75 12.34
N THR A 202 0.18 36.55 12.10
CA THR A 202 0.06 38.01 11.90
C THR A 202 -0.08 38.38 10.43
N GLU A 203 0.33 37.48 9.54
CA GLU A 203 0.25 37.63 8.08
C GLU A 203 -0.30 36.35 7.44
N ASP A 204 -0.64 36.43 6.15
CA ASP A 204 -1.02 35.27 5.36
C ASP A 204 0.15 34.28 5.26
N ILE A 205 -0.14 32.99 5.40
CA ILE A 205 0.84 31.91 5.28
C ILE A 205 0.59 31.13 3.99
N ILE A 206 1.64 30.93 3.20
CA ILE A 206 1.59 30.18 1.94
C ILE A 206 2.27 28.83 2.10
N LEU A 207 1.52 27.76 1.88
CA LEU A 207 1.98 26.36 1.97
C LEU A 207 1.70 25.62 0.67
N LYS A 208 2.42 24.52 0.43
CA LYS A 208 2.41 23.81 -0.86
C LYS A 208 1.35 22.71 -0.94
N SER A 209 0.83 22.25 0.20
CA SER A 209 -0.12 21.12 0.22
C SER A 209 -1.08 21.16 1.42
N VAL A 210 -2.20 20.45 1.28
CA VAL A 210 -3.16 20.19 2.37
C VAL A 210 -2.48 19.54 3.58
N ASN A 211 -1.48 18.68 3.35
CA ASN A 211 -0.72 18.08 4.44
C ASN A 211 0.08 19.12 5.21
N GLU A 212 0.77 20.04 4.53
CA GLU A 212 1.49 21.12 5.21
C GLU A 212 0.54 22.02 6.02
N VAL A 213 -0.65 22.32 5.49
CA VAL A 213 -1.71 23.06 6.22
C VAL A 213 -2.06 22.35 7.52
N GLY A 214 -2.31 21.04 7.49
CA GLY A 214 -2.64 20.27 8.69
C GLY A 214 -1.49 20.18 9.70
N HIS A 215 -0.25 20.05 9.22
CA HIS A 215 0.92 20.07 10.10
C HIS A 215 1.09 21.45 10.76
N PHE A 216 1.01 22.52 9.97
CA PHE A 216 1.19 23.88 10.44
C PHE A 216 0.13 24.28 11.48
N LEU A 217 -1.14 24.01 11.21
CA LEU A 217 -2.25 24.40 12.07
C LEU A 217 -2.36 23.54 13.34
N TYR A 218 -2.31 22.21 13.20
CA TYR A 218 -2.67 21.28 14.28
C TYR A 218 -1.80 20.01 14.36
N PHE A 219 -0.54 20.08 13.93
CA PHE A 219 0.43 18.97 14.06
C PHE A 219 0.03 17.65 13.36
N ALA A 220 -0.82 17.74 12.32
CA ALA A 220 -1.39 16.59 11.63
C ALA A 220 -2.19 15.66 12.57
N GLY A 221 -1.99 14.34 12.50
CA GLY A 221 -2.76 13.37 13.29
C GLY A 221 -4.19 13.09 12.79
N THR A 222 -4.68 13.87 11.81
CA THR A 222 -5.98 13.69 11.16
C THR A 222 -5.87 13.90 9.64
N ASN A 223 -6.89 13.48 8.89
CA ASN A 223 -6.95 13.69 7.45
C ASN A 223 -7.49 15.07 7.12
N SER A 224 -6.59 16.03 6.87
CA SER A 224 -6.92 17.41 6.55
C SER A 224 -7.83 17.58 5.33
N TRP A 225 -7.87 16.61 4.40
CA TRP A 225 -8.84 16.63 3.30
C TRP A 225 -10.29 16.57 3.77
N LEU A 226 -10.55 15.95 4.92
CA LEU A 226 -11.88 15.79 5.51
C LEU A 226 -12.20 16.82 6.61
N VAL A 227 -11.17 17.52 7.11
CA VAL A 227 -11.31 18.53 8.17
C VAL A 227 -11.68 19.88 7.58
N LEU A 228 -11.04 20.27 6.47
CA LEU A 228 -11.25 21.57 5.85
C LEU A 228 -12.58 21.58 5.10
N LYS A 229 -13.52 22.42 5.55
CA LYS A 229 -14.91 22.46 5.05
C LYS A 229 -15.31 23.86 4.59
N ASP A 230 -16.15 23.95 3.57
CA ASP A 230 -16.77 25.23 3.19
C ASP A 230 -17.86 25.65 4.19
N GLU A 231 -18.52 26.77 3.90
CA GLU A 231 -19.64 27.29 4.70
C GLU A 231 -20.85 26.33 4.79
N ASN A 232 -20.99 25.41 3.84
CA ASN A 232 -22.06 24.41 3.79
C ASN A 232 -21.64 23.08 4.44
N GLY A 233 -20.43 23.00 5.00
CA GLY A 233 -19.89 21.80 5.62
C GLY A 233 -19.30 20.79 4.64
N LYS A 234 -19.22 21.10 3.35
CA LYS A 234 -18.64 20.24 2.30
C LYS A 234 -17.12 20.30 2.36
N THR A 235 -16.48 19.14 2.40
CA THR A 235 -15.03 19.01 2.57
C THR A 235 -14.24 19.29 1.30
N ILE A 236 -13.00 19.73 1.43
CA ILE A 236 -12.08 19.88 0.29
C ILE A 236 -11.84 18.53 -0.44
N ASP A 237 -11.92 17.40 0.26
CA ASP A 237 -11.95 16.05 -0.33
C ASP A 237 -13.10 15.91 -1.34
N GLU A 238 -14.33 16.20 -0.92
CA GLU A 238 -15.53 16.07 -1.75
C GLU A 238 -15.51 16.96 -3.00
N TYR A 239 -14.79 18.09 -2.94
CA TYR A 239 -14.57 18.92 -4.13
C TYR A 239 -13.59 18.31 -5.12
N SER A 240 -12.54 17.64 -4.63
CA SER A 240 -11.31 17.46 -5.40
C SER A 240 -10.90 16.02 -5.63
N VAL A 241 -11.50 15.05 -4.94
CA VAL A 241 -11.23 13.62 -5.14
C VAL A 241 -11.56 13.21 -6.58
N VAL A 242 -10.59 12.55 -7.22
CA VAL A 242 -10.72 11.95 -8.54
C VAL A 242 -11.32 10.56 -8.33
N LYS A 243 -12.53 10.37 -8.89
CA LYS A 243 -13.19 9.07 -8.95
C LYS A 243 -12.76 8.31 -10.20
#